data_AF-A0A1Q3VW26-F1
#
_entry.id   AF-A0A1Q3VW26-F1
#
_cell.length_a   1.000
_cell.length_b   1.000
_cell.length_c   1.000
_cell.angle_alpha   90.00
_cell.angle_beta   90.00
_cell.angle_gamma   90.00
#
_symmetry.space_group_name_H-M   'P 1'
#
loop_
_entity.id
_entity.type
_entity.pdbx_description
1 polymer ?
#
loop_
_entity_poly.entity_id
_entity_poly.type
_entity_poly.pdbx_seq_one_letter_code
_entity_poly.pdbx_strand_id
1 'polypeptide(L)' 'MKHWDRSYVSEFTAFIDRYLEEHPEVVADQHRGWDIYWNHKVDFKAQKEAEADSVPDDSYGFYGPAWRGKDRDATRH' A
#
# COMPACT_ATOMS: atom_id res chain seq x y z
N MET A 1 11.30 -3.45 46.36
CA MET A 1 11.05 -2.62 45.16
C MET A 1 11.20 -3.51 43.94
N LYS A 2 10.14 -3.65 43.11
CA LYS A 2 10.19 -4.44 41.88
C LYS A 2 10.76 -3.56 40.77
N HIS A 3 11.95 -3.88 40.28
CA HIS A 3 12.51 -3.28 39.07
C HIS A 3 12.27 -4.26 37.91
N TRP A 4 11.16 -4.08 37.21
CA TRP A 4 10.91 -4.72 35.90
C TRP A 4 10.76 -3.62 34.87
N ASP A 5 11.89 -3.07 34.44
CA ASP A 5 11.94 -2.29 33.22
C ASP A 5 13.04 -2.82 32.31
N ARG A 6 12.89 -4.09 31.95
CA ARG A 6 13.59 -4.66 30.80
C ARG A 6 12.52 -5.04 29.82
N SER A 7 12.04 -4.06 29.05
CA SER A 7 11.29 -4.38 27.84
C SER A 7 12.17 -5.33 27.01
N TYR A 8 11.62 -6.47 26.63
CA TYR A 8 12.38 -7.42 25.83
C TYR A 8 12.67 -6.77 24.47
N VAL A 9 13.95 -6.54 24.17
CA VAL A 9 14.42 -6.14 22.85
C VAL A 9 14.86 -7.42 22.14
N SER A 10 14.26 -7.70 20.98
CA SER A 10 14.67 -8.85 20.18
C SER A 10 16.07 -8.62 19.60
N GLU A 11 16.84 -9.68 19.40
CA GLU A 11 18.15 -9.59 18.75
C GLU A 11 18.05 -8.94 17.36
N PHE A 12 16.95 -9.21 16.66
CA PHE A 12 16.64 -8.59 15.38
C PHE A 12 16.44 -7.08 15.48
N THR A 13 15.73 -6.61 16.50
CA THR A 13 15.54 -5.16 16.76
C THR A 13 16.89 -4.49 17.00
N ALA A 14 17.71 -5.06 17.89
CA ALA A 14 19.04 -4.52 18.16
C ALA A 14 19.94 -4.49 16.92
N PHE A 15 19.83 -5.50 16.05
CA PHE A 15 20.51 -5.52 14.76
C PHE A 15 20.03 -4.40 13.82
N ILE A 16 18.72 -4.26 13.64
CA ILE A 16 18.16 -3.23 12.74
C ILE A 16 18.49 -1.83 13.23
N ASP A 17 18.38 -1.58 14.54
CA ASP A 17 18.71 -0.27 15.14
C ASP A 17 20.16 0.10 14.83
N ARG A 18 21.09 -0.82 15.10
CA ARG A 18 22.51 -0.62 14.79
C ARG A 18 22.77 -0.44 13.30
N TYR A 19 22.13 -1.23 12.45
CA TYR A 19 22.27 -1.12 11.00
C TYR A 19 21.84 0.27 10.50
N LEU A 20 20.72 0.79 10.99
CA LEU A 20 20.23 2.12 10.60
C LEU A 20 21.11 3.26 11.15
N GLU A 21 21.73 3.08 12.33
CA GLU A 21 22.73 4.02 12.86
C GLU A 21 23.99 4.06 11.99
N GLU A 22 24.47 2.90 11.53
CA GLU A 22 25.66 2.78 10.70
C GLU A 22 25.42 3.19 9.23
N HIS A 23 24.16 3.16 8.76
CA HIS A 23 23.76 3.42 7.38
C HIS A 23 22.69 4.53 7.25
N PRO A 24 23.03 5.80 7.53
CA PRO A 24 22.07 6.91 7.44
C PRO A 24 21.51 7.13 6.02
N GLU A 25 22.21 6.68 4.98
CA GLU A 25 21.73 6.70 3.59
C GLU A 25 20.45 5.87 3.41
N VAL A 26 20.31 4.77 4.15
CA VAL A 26 19.13 3.89 4.07
C VAL A 26 17.91 4.59 4.65
N VAL A 27 18.08 5.38 5.72
CA VAL A 27 16.99 6.19 6.29
C VAL A 27 16.57 7.29 5.31
N ALA A 28 17.53 7.95 4.68
CA ALA A 28 17.26 8.98 3.66
C ALA A 28 16.50 8.42 2.45
N ASP A 29 16.92 7.26 1.95
CA ASP A 29 16.25 6.59 0.83
C ASP A 29 14.84 6.08 1.20
N GLN A 30 14.64 5.58 2.42
CA GLN A 30 13.31 5.22 2.92
C GLN A 30 12.37 6.43 2.96
N HIS A 31 12.83 7.57 3.51
CA HIS A 31 12.03 8.80 3.51
C HIS A 31 11.71 9.27 2.09
N ARG A 32 12.71 9.23 1.19
CA ARG A 32 12.50 9.60 -0.21
C ARG A 32 11.47 8.71 -0.90
N GLY A 33 11.56 7.39 -0.71
CA GLY A 33 10.60 6.44 -1.27
C GLY A 33 9.19 6.66 -0.72
N TRP A 34 9.09 6.94 0.59
CA TRP A 34 7.84 7.29 1.23
C TRP A 34 7.22 8.56 0.61
N ASP A 35 8.01 9.61 0.42
CA ASP A 35 7.52 10.87 -0.12
C ASP A 35 7.02 10.74 -1.56
N ILE A 36 7.70 9.92 -2.37
CA ILE A 36 7.30 9.65 -3.76
C ILE A 36 5.94 8.96 -3.83
N TYR A 37 5.69 7.97 -2.98
CA TYR A 37 4.48 7.15 -3.10
C TYR A 37 3.33 7.64 -2.23
N TRP A 38 3.62 8.05 -1.00
CA TRP A 38 2.59 8.36 0.00
C TRP A 38 2.31 9.85 0.12
N ASN A 39 3.30 10.71 -0.11
CA ASN A 39 3.12 12.18 -0.09
C ASN A 39 2.96 12.78 -1.50
N HIS A 40 2.69 11.95 -2.50
CA HIS A 40 2.46 12.45 -3.85
C HIS A 40 1.23 13.37 -3.87
N LYS A 41 1.47 14.65 -4.19
CA LYS A 41 0.39 15.61 -4.42
C LYS A 41 -0.26 15.26 -5.75
N VAL A 42 -1.42 14.63 -5.68
CA VAL A 42 -2.24 14.36 -6.85
C VAL A 42 -2.73 15.70 -7.42
N ASP A 43 -2.34 16.00 -8.66
CA ASP A 43 -2.93 17.09 -9.42
C ASP A 43 -4.33 16.66 -9.86
N PHE A 44 -5.33 17.01 -9.06
CA PHE A 44 -6.73 16.67 -9.33
C PHE A 44 -7.26 17.26 -10.64
N LYS A 45 -6.65 18.34 -11.16
CA LYS A 45 -7.06 18.90 -12.45
C LYS A 45 -6.54 18.01 -13.58
N ALA A 46 -5.25 17.67 -13.55
CA ALA A 46 -4.66 16.76 -14.52
C ALA A 46 -5.30 15.36 -14.46
N GLN A 47 -5.63 14.89 -13.26
CA GLN A 47 -6.35 13.63 -13.07
C GLN A 47 -7.74 13.67 -13.71
N LYS A 48 -8.50 14.76 -13.50
CA LYS A 48 -9.84 14.91 -14.09
C LYS A 48 -9.79 15.03 -15.61
N GLU A 49 -8.78 15.71 -16.15
CA GLU A 49 -8.55 15.77 -17.60
C GLU A 49 -8.22 14.37 -18.16
N ALA A 50 -7.34 13.61 -17.49
CA ALA A 50 -7.02 12.24 -17.88
C ALA A 50 -8.23 11.27 -17.77
N GLU A 51 -9.08 11.45 -16.76
CA GLU A 51 -10.35 10.70 -16.63
C GLU A 51 -11.35 11.07 -17.72
N ALA A 52 -11.42 12.35 -18.12
CA ALA A 52 -12.29 12.80 -19.20
C ALA A 52 -11.83 12.32 -20.58
N ASP A 53 -10.51 12.19 -20.77
CA ASP A 53 -9.89 11.63 -21.98
C ASP A 53 -9.82 10.09 -21.93
N SER A 54 -10.29 9.46 -20.85
CA SER A 54 -10.28 8.00 -20.72
C SER A 54 -11.33 7.37 -21.63
N VAL A 55 -10.93 6.35 -22.39
CA VAL A 55 -11.84 5.49 -23.15
C VAL A 55 -12.25 4.31 -22.25
N PRO A 56 -13.48 3.80 -22.36
CA PRO A 56 -13.87 2.58 -21.66
C PRO A 56 -12.89 1.45 -21.99
N ASP A 57 -12.28 0.87 -20.96
CA ASP A 57 -11.48 -0.35 -21.10
C ASP A 57 -12.43 -1.49 -21.44
N ASP A 58 -12.37 -1.98 -22.68
CA ASP A 58 -13.16 -3.11 -23.15
C ASP A 58 -12.73 -4.45 -22.52
N SER A 59 -11.80 -4.40 -21.54
CA SER A 59 -11.46 -5.49 -20.63
C SER A 59 -11.07 -6.75 -21.39
N TYR A 60 -10.30 -6.62 -22.47
CA TYR A 60 -9.68 -7.78 -23.10
C TYR A 60 -8.55 -8.32 -22.22
N GLY A 61 -8.91 -9.09 -21.18
CA GLY A 61 -8.06 -10.15 -20.64
C GLY A 61 -7.70 -10.15 -19.15
N PHE A 62 -8.66 -10.02 -18.23
CA PHE A 62 -8.55 -10.71 -16.93
C PHE A 62 -9.91 -10.91 -16.24
N TYR A 63 -10.57 -12.04 -16.52
CA TYR A 63 -11.67 -12.51 -15.68
C TYR A 63 -11.08 -13.25 -14.46
N GLY A 64 -11.14 -12.62 -13.29
CA GLY A 64 -10.96 -13.34 -12.01
C GLY A 64 -12.00 -14.46 -11.84
N PRO A 65 -11.73 -15.51 -11.05
CA PRO A 65 -12.52 -16.73 -11.08
C PRO A 65 -13.97 -16.44 -10.64
N ALA A 66 -14.88 -16.64 -11.59
CA ALA A 66 -16.32 -16.50 -11.49
C ALA A 66 -16.93 -17.58 -10.61
N TRP A 67 -16.70 -17.56 -9.29
CA TRP A 67 -17.45 -18.39 -8.33
C TRP A 67 -17.60 -17.68 -6.99
N ARG A 68 -18.48 -16.66 -6.95
CA ARG A 68 -19.18 -16.30 -5.71
C ARG A 68 -20.64 -16.05 -6.06
N GLY A 69 -21.42 -17.13 -5.95
CA GLY A 69 -22.85 -17.10 -6.26
C GLY A 69 -23.62 -16.11 -5.40
N LYS A 70 -24.74 -15.65 -5.95
CA LYS A 70 -25.99 -15.55 -5.19
C LYS A 70 -27.17 -15.46 -6.14
N ASP A 71 -27.97 -16.51 -6.09
CA ASP A 71 -29.36 -16.56 -6.48
C ASP A 71 -30.09 -15.28 -6.06
N ARG A 72 -30.80 -14.64 -7.00
CA ARG A 72 -31.96 -13.79 -6.74
C ARG A 72 -32.96 -13.91 -7.89
N ASP A 73 -33.99 -14.70 -7.60
CA ASP A 73 -35.40 -14.38 -7.83
C ASP A 73 -35.92 -14.20 -9.27
N ALA A 74 -36.67 -15.24 -9.68
CA ALA A 74 -38.09 -15.16 -10.02
C ALA A 74 -38.56 -14.24 -11.16
N THR A 75 -39.28 -14.87 -12.10
CA THR A 75 -40.61 -14.49 -12.66
C THR A 75 -40.66 -14.37 -14.18
N ARG A 76 -41.67 -15.08 -14.77
CA ARG A 76 -42.36 -14.84 -16.07
C ARG A 76 -41.56 -15.18 -17.36
N HIS A 77 -42.10 -15.84 -18.38
CA HIS A 77 -43.47 -16.10 -18.83
C HIS A 77 -43.54 -17.45 -19.57
#